data_AF-A0A941HN14-F1
#
_entry.id   AF-A0A941HN14-F1
#
_cell.length_a   1.000
_cell.length_b   1.000
_cell.length_c   1.000
_cell.angle_alpha   90.00
_cell.angle_beta   90.00
_cell.angle_gamma   90.00
#
_symmetry.space_group_name_H-M   'P 1'
#
loop_
_entity.id
_entity.type
_entity.pdbx_description
1 polymer ?
#
loop_
_entity_poly.entity_id
_entity_poly.type
_entity_poly.pdbx_seq_one_letter_code
_entity_poly.pdbx_strand_id
1 'polypeptide(L)'
;MEAINERIKKGLGNFFTTKSTKSFIHDMNNALKAMEDIEVIRVLLKYNIVIQPEVTEFLEAYHEMMNGWQKKGKVSVVVGDVSISKSRCAACLLGKSITVYGFEYKHSEAEFPYNRIVYKYDFGMAYDVREGILYDLMICNSFLSKNEMQELDKIC
;
A
#
# COMPACT_ATOMS: atom_id res chain seq x y z
N MET A 1 -18.06 1.32 19.92
CA MET A 1 -18.49 2.42 19.04
C MET A 1 -17.84 3.75 19.40
N GLU A 2 -17.50 4.02 20.66
CA GLU A 2 -16.84 5.28 21.06
C GLU A 2 -15.40 5.45 20.55
N ALA A 3 -14.62 4.36 20.43
CA ALA A 3 -13.23 4.43 19.91
C ALA A 3 -13.11 4.89 18.45
N ILE A 4 -14.16 4.72 17.64
CA ILE A 4 -14.18 5.16 16.22
C ILE A 4 -14.44 6.67 16.12
N ASN A 5 -15.17 7.24 17.08
CA ASN A 5 -15.52 8.66 17.08
C ASN A 5 -14.40 9.58 17.58
N GLU A 6 -13.40 9.09 18.32
CA GLU A 6 -12.24 9.90 18.72
C GLU A 6 -11.14 10.01 17.65
N ARG A 7 -11.00 9.01 16.74
CA ARG A 7 -10.10 9.10 15.57
C ARG A 7 -10.51 10.18 14.56
N ILE A 8 -11.66 10.84 14.75
CA ILE A 8 -12.08 12.01 13.98
C ILE A 8 -11.28 13.27 14.38
N LYS A 9 -10.48 13.23 15.46
CA LYS A 9 -9.64 14.36 15.91
C LYS A 9 -8.28 14.40 15.19
N LYS A 10 -8.22 15.20 14.11
CA LYS A 10 -7.00 15.72 13.43
C LYS A 10 -6.05 14.67 12.80
N GLY A 11 -6.57 13.83 11.90
CA GLY A 11 -5.71 13.08 10.98
C GLY A 11 -4.88 13.98 10.04
N LEU A 12 -4.39 13.43 8.93
CA LEU A 12 -3.52 14.15 7.99
C LEU A 12 -4.15 15.37 7.31
N GLY A 13 -5.46 15.60 7.49
CA GLY A 13 -6.20 16.64 6.77
C GLY A 13 -5.60 18.05 6.84
N ASN A 14 -4.91 18.40 7.93
CA ASN A 14 -4.28 19.73 8.08
C ASN A 14 -3.02 19.92 7.20
N PHE A 15 -2.47 18.85 6.64
CA PHE A 15 -1.30 18.87 5.77
C PHE A 15 -1.66 18.88 4.28
N PHE A 16 -2.94 18.71 3.98
CA PHE A 16 -3.41 18.46 2.63
C PHE A 16 -4.49 19.43 2.17
N THR A 17 -4.44 19.70 0.88
CA THR A 17 -5.48 20.35 0.08
C THR A 17 -5.91 19.35 -0.98
N THR A 18 -7.05 19.57 -1.63
CA THR A 18 -7.47 18.71 -2.75
C THR A 18 -6.40 18.54 -3.83
N LYS A 19 -5.61 19.59 -4.10
CA LYS A 19 -4.53 19.55 -5.10
C LYS A 19 -3.33 18.74 -4.59
N SER A 20 -2.89 18.98 -3.35
CA SER A 20 -1.74 18.24 -2.80
C SER A 20 -2.09 16.78 -2.51
N THR A 21 -3.34 16.44 -2.18
CA THR A 21 -3.79 15.05 -2.06
C THR A 21 -3.66 14.28 -3.36
N LYS A 22 -4.12 14.85 -4.49
CA LYS A 22 -3.96 14.21 -5.81
C LYS A 22 -2.49 14.01 -6.17
N SER A 23 -1.66 15.01 -5.87
CA SER A 23 -0.21 14.96 -6.12
C SER A 23 0.46 13.89 -5.26
N PHE A 24 0.08 13.81 -3.97
CA PHE A 24 0.60 12.83 -3.04
C PHE A 24 0.27 11.40 -3.46
N ILE A 25 -0.98 11.14 -3.83
CA ILE A 25 -1.39 9.80 -4.29
C ILE A 25 -0.61 9.43 -5.54
N HIS A 26 -0.40 10.36 -6.48
CA HIS A 26 0.42 10.11 -7.66
C HIS A 26 1.89 9.79 -7.31
N ASP A 27 2.51 10.62 -6.48
CA ASP A 27 3.90 10.43 -6.04
C ASP A 27 4.06 9.10 -5.29
N MET A 28 3.13 8.79 -4.38
CA MET A 28 3.14 7.55 -3.60
C MET A 28 2.95 6.33 -4.50
N ASN A 29 2.07 6.40 -5.50
CA ASN A 29 1.91 5.31 -6.46
C ASN A 29 3.22 5.03 -7.22
N ASN A 30 3.96 6.07 -7.60
CA ASN A 30 5.25 5.90 -8.27
C ASN A 30 6.32 5.33 -7.33
N ALA A 31 6.36 5.81 -6.09
CA ALA A 31 7.27 5.29 -5.07
C ALA A 31 7.00 3.81 -4.76
N LEU A 32 5.74 3.43 -4.57
CA LEU A 32 5.37 2.03 -4.32
C LEU A 32 5.75 1.13 -5.49
N LYS A 33 5.60 1.57 -6.75
CA LYS A 33 6.06 0.81 -7.92
C LYS A 33 7.58 0.59 -7.97
N ALA A 34 8.37 1.46 -7.33
CA ALA A 34 9.81 1.26 -7.30
C ALA A 34 10.20 0.05 -6.43
N MET A 35 9.35 -0.37 -5.49
CA MET A 35 9.61 -1.46 -4.53
C MET A 35 10.89 -1.24 -3.70
N GLU A 36 11.19 0.03 -3.44
CA GLU A 36 12.34 0.50 -2.68
C GLU A 36 11.87 1.42 -1.54
N ASP A 37 12.14 1.03 -0.30
CA ASP A 37 11.67 1.74 0.91
C ASP A 37 12.03 3.23 0.92
N ILE A 38 13.22 3.54 0.39
CA ILE A 38 13.72 4.90 0.33
C ILE A 38 12.82 5.82 -0.51
N GLU A 39 12.17 5.30 -1.56
CA GLU A 39 11.28 6.09 -2.40
C GLU A 39 9.98 6.44 -1.66
N VAL A 40 9.44 5.53 -0.85
CA VAL A 40 8.27 5.80 0.01
C VAL A 40 8.62 6.86 1.05
N ILE A 41 9.77 6.70 1.73
CA ILE A 41 10.24 7.65 2.75
C ILE A 41 10.44 9.04 2.13
N ARG A 42 11.00 9.13 0.91
CA ARG A 42 11.16 10.41 0.19
C ARG A 42 9.83 11.11 -0.06
N VAL A 43 8.78 10.37 -0.42
CA VAL A 43 7.44 10.95 -0.58
C VAL A 43 6.94 11.46 0.76
N LEU A 44 7.02 10.69 1.84
CA LEU A 44 6.54 11.13 3.15
C LEU A 44 7.29 12.38 3.66
N LEU A 45 8.60 12.47 3.42
CA LEU A 45 9.42 13.66 3.71
C LEU A 45 9.02 14.86 2.84
N LYS A 46 8.79 14.67 1.53
CA LYS A 46 8.36 15.74 0.61
C LYS A 46 7.09 16.46 1.08
N TYR A 47 6.19 15.75 1.76
CA TYR A 47 4.95 16.31 2.29
C TYR A 47 5.00 16.67 3.79
N ASN A 48 6.17 16.52 4.43
CA ASN A 48 6.40 16.84 5.85
C ASN A 48 5.47 16.10 6.84
N ILE A 49 5.10 14.85 6.54
CA ILE A 49 4.16 14.06 7.36
C ILE A 49 4.80 12.89 8.12
N VAL A 50 6.12 12.67 8.00
CA VAL A 50 6.80 11.50 8.59
C VAL A 50 6.56 11.32 10.09
N ILE A 51 6.41 12.41 10.84
CA ILE A 51 6.23 12.36 12.30
C ILE A 51 4.76 12.20 12.74
N GLN A 52 3.83 12.13 11.78
CA GLN A 52 2.41 12.02 12.11
C GLN A 52 2.07 10.57 12.53
N PRO A 53 1.24 10.36 13.57
CA PRO A 53 0.88 9.02 14.04
C PRO A 53 0.35 8.09 12.95
N GLU A 54 -0.47 8.59 12.03
CA GLU A 54 -1.01 7.83 10.89
C GLU A 54 0.10 7.32 9.98
N VAL A 55 1.16 8.11 9.81
CA VAL A 55 2.32 7.73 9.00
C VAL A 55 3.20 6.73 9.73
N THR A 56 3.32 6.83 11.05
CA THR A 56 4.00 5.82 11.86
C THR A 56 3.29 4.47 11.77
N GLU A 57 1.98 4.42 11.98
CA GLU A 57 1.17 3.18 11.83
C GLU A 57 1.32 2.60 10.41
N PHE A 58 1.27 3.45 9.38
CA PHE A 58 1.50 3.04 8.00
C PHE A 58 2.91 2.46 7.78
N LEU A 59 3.96 3.10 8.30
CA LEU A 59 5.34 2.66 8.11
C LEU A 59 5.63 1.33 8.82
N GLU A 60 5.04 1.11 10.00
CA GLU A 60 5.11 -0.18 10.69
C GLU A 60 4.52 -1.31 9.84
N ALA A 61 3.28 -1.13 9.38
CA ALA A 61 2.62 -2.09 8.50
C ALA A 61 3.36 -2.28 7.17
N TYR A 62 3.85 -1.18 6.57
CA TYR A 62 4.63 -1.22 5.34
C TYR A 62 5.91 -2.04 5.52
N HIS A 63 6.65 -1.82 6.61
CA HIS A 63 7.89 -2.56 6.89
C HIS A 63 7.62 -4.07 7.07
N GLU A 64 6.55 -4.43 7.78
CA GLU A 64 6.13 -5.83 7.90
C GLU A 64 5.83 -6.46 6.52
N MET A 65 5.13 -5.74 5.65
CA MET A 65 4.84 -6.20 4.28
C MET A 65 6.11 -6.36 3.46
N MET A 66 7.05 -5.41 3.53
CA MET A 66 8.31 -5.49 2.79
C MET A 66 9.17 -6.67 3.28
N ASN A 67 9.25 -6.90 4.59
CA ASN A 67 9.88 -8.09 5.17
C ASN A 67 9.21 -9.42 4.74
N GLY A 68 7.95 -9.35 4.31
CA GLY A 68 7.21 -10.46 3.71
C GLY A 68 7.92 -11.04 2.50
N TRP A 69 8.40 -10.18 1.59
CA TRP A 69 9.05 -10.61 0.34
C TRP A 69 10.56 -10.37 0.31
N GLN A 70 11.09 -9.36 1.01
CA GLN A 70 12.53 -9.07 1.13
C GLN A 70 13.19 -9.91 2.23
N LYS A 71 13.35 -11.22 2.00
CA LYS A 71 13.96 -12.10 2.99
C LYS A 71 15.43 -11.78 3.21
N LYS A 72 15.80 -11.54 4.47
CA LYS A 72 17.17 -11.26 4.91
C LYS A 72 18.12 -12.35 4.40
N GLY A 73 19.24 -11.92 3.79
CA GLY A 73 20.28 -12.82 3.28
C GLY A 73 19.94 -13.60 2.01
N LYS A 74 18.83 -13.28 1.32
CA LYS A 74 18.41 -13.98 0.09
C LYS A 74 18.44 -13.14 -1.18
N VAL A 75 18.77 -11.84 -1.08
CA VAL A 75 18.72 -10.80 -2.13
C VAL A 75 17.45 -10.95 -3.00
N SER A 76 16.40 -10.27 -2.58
CA SER A 76 15.09 -10.37 -3.25
C SER A 76 15.01 -9.30 -4.33
N VAL A 77 14.73 -9.71 -5.56
CA VAL A 77 14.74 -8.82 -6.73
C VAL A 77 13.41 -8.95 -7.46
N VAL A 78 12.78 -7.81 -7.75
CA VAL A 78 11.57 -7.74 -8.57
C VAL A 78 11.89 -8.20 -10.00
N VAL A 79 11.01 -9.02 -10.57
CA VAL A 79 11.12 -9.54 -11.93
C VAL A 79 10.01 -8.90 -12.75
N GLY A 80 10.40 -8.07 -13.72
CA GLY A 80 9.46 -7.35 -14.57
C GLY A 80 8.83 -6.13 -13.89
N ASP A 81 7.68 -5.71 -14.41
CA ASP A 81 7.00 -4.50 -13.97
C ASP A 81 5.99 -4.76 -12.83
N VAL A 82 5.84 -3.77 -11.95
CA VAL A 82 4.79 -3.77 -10.94
C VAL A 82 3.44 -3.43 -11.59
N SER A 83 2.51 -4.37 -11.51
CA SER A 83 1.13 -4.19 -11.95
C SER A 83 0.31 -3.41 -10.93
N ILE A 84 -0.64 -2.61 -11.41
CA ILE A 84 -1.63 -1.92 -10.57
C ILE A 84 -3.03 -2.34 -10.98
N SER A 85 -3.87 -2.67 -10.00
CA SER A 85 -5.30 -2.88 -10.19
C SER A 85 -6.12 -2.16 -9.11
N LYS A 86 -7.44 -2.07 -9.34
CA LYS A 86 -8.41 -1.65 -8.33
C LYS A 86 -9.06 -2.88 -7.72
N SER A 87 -9.27 -2.83 -6.41
CA SER A 87 -10.00 -3.84 -5.65
C SER A 87 -10.83 -3.16 -4.56
N ARG A 88 -11.48 -3.95 -3.70
CA ARG A 88 -12.17 -3.50 -2.49
C ARG A 88 -11.59 -4.20 -1.27
N CYS A 89 -11.57 -3.49 -0.16
CA CYS A 89 -11.18 -4.08 1.13
C CYS A 89 -12.15 -5.19 1.53
N ALA A 90 -11.61 -6.30 2.01
CA ALA A 90 -12.39 -7.44 2.51
C ALA A 90 -12.48 -7.50 4.05
N ALA A 91 -11.85 -6.56 4.75
CA ALA A 91 -11.72 -6.56 6.21
C ALA A 91 -12.00 -5.18 6.83
N CYS A 92 -10.95 -4.47 7.25
CA CYS A 92 -11.03 -3.29 8.13
C CYS A 92 -11.86 -2.11 7.56
N LEU A 93 -11.90 -1.99 6.23
CA LEU A 93 -12.62 -0.95 5.50
C LEU A 93 -13.60 -1.56 4.49
N LEU A 94 -14.36 -2.57 4.91
CA LEU A 94 -15.20 -3.41 4.03
C LEU A 94 -15.84 -2.63 2.86
N GLY A 95 -15.53 -3.06 1.64
CA GLY A 95 -16.07 -2.48 0.40
C GLY A 95 -15.41 -1.18 -0.07
N LYS A 96 -14.56 -0.52 0.72
CA LYS A 96 -13.82 0.68 0.29
C LYS A 96 -12.82 0.34 -0.80
N SER A 97 -12.63 1.27 -1.73
CA SER A 97 -11.69 1.12 -2.84
C SER A 97 -10.26 0.99 -2.32
N ILE A 98 -9.54 -0.01 -2.84
CA ILE A 98 -8.11 -0.24 -2.61
C ILE A 98 -7.40 -0.23 -3.97
N THR A 99 -6.18 0.28 -3.99
CA THR A 99 -5.25 0.11 -5.12
C THR A 99 -4.31 -1.03 -4.80
N VAL A 100 -4.32 -2.08 -5.61
CA VAL A 100 -3.47 -3.26 -5.40
C VAL A 100 -2.24 -3.16 -6.29
N TYR A 101 -1.09 -3.45 -5.69
CA TYR A 101 0.22 -3.55 -6.33
C TYR A 101 0.60 -5.01 -6.37
N GLY A 102 0.71 -5.59 -7.56
CA GLY A 102 1.10 -6.98 -7.75
C GLY A 102 2.40 -7.07 -8.54
N PHE A 103 3.33 -7.90 -8.08
CA PHE A 103 4.63 -8.07 -8.74
C PHE A 103 5.17 -9.49 -8.56
N GLU A 104 6.10 -9.83 -9.44
CA GLU A 104 6.86 -11.07 -9.37
C GLU A 104 8.25 -10.78 -8.81
N TYR A 105 8.82 -11.73 -8.06
CA TYR A 105 10.15 -11.57 -7.51
C TYR A 105 10.88 -12.92 -7.39
N LYS A 106 12.21 -12.85 -7.28
CA LYS A 106 13.07 -14.01 -7.02
C LYS A 106 14.03 -13.74 -5.88
N HIS A 107 14.46 -14.79 -5.21
CA HIS A 107 15.53 -14.75 -4.23
C HIS A 107 16.84 -15.19 -4.87
N SER A 108 17.62 -14.24 -5.41
CA SER A 108 18.79 -14.59 -6.24
C SER A 108 19.90 -15.32 -5.48
N GLU A 109 20.00 -15.10 -4.16
CA GLU A 109 20.99 -15.74 -3.30
C GLU A 109 20.41 -16.86 -2.43
N ALA A 110 19.18 -17.33 -2.70
CA ALA A 110 18.67 -18.52 -2.04
C ALA A 110 19.41 -19.80 -2.47
N GLU A 111 19.33 -20.84 -1.64
CA GLU A 111 19.85 -22.15 -1.99
C GLU A 111 19.13 -22.76 -3.20
N PHE A 112 19.82 -23.60 -3.97
CA PHE A 112 19.20 -24.34 -5.06
C PHE A 112 18.19 -25.36 -4.51
N PRO A 113 16.98 -25.52 -5.12
CA PRO A 113 16.50 -24.89 -6.35
C PRO A 113 15.72 -23.58 -6.14
N TYR A 114 15.63 -23.07 -4.91
CA TYR A 114 14.79 -21.92 -4.56
C TYR A 114 15.21 -20.62 -5.27
N ASN A 115 16.48 -20.47 -5.64
CA ASN A 115 16.95 -19.33 -6.45
C ASN A 115 16.42 -19.30 -7.89
N ARG A 116 15.75 -20.35 -8.36
CA ARG A 116 15.09 -20.41 -9.68
C ARG A 116 13.58 -20.18 -9.60
N ILE A 117 13.01 -20.13 -8.41
CA ILE A 117 11.57 -19.97 -8.23
C ILE A 117 11.23 -18.49 -8.37
N VAL A 118 10.23 -18.21 -9.21
CA VAL A 118 9.57 -16.91 -9.30
C VAL A 118 8.34 -16.94 -8.43
N TYR A 119 8.29 -16.03 -7.46
CA TYR A 119 7.21 -15.87 -6.52
C TYR A 119 6.30 -14.71 -6.97
N LYS A 120 5.05 -14.76 -6.56
CA LYS A 120 4.09 -13.66 -6.71
C LYS A 120 3.81 -13.04 -5.35
N TYR A 121 3.75 -11.72 -5.32
CA TYR A 121 3.36 -10.96 -4.14
C TYR A 121 2.40 -9.86 -4.55
N ASP A 122 1.46 -9.54 -3.67
CA ASP A 122 0.60 -8.40 -3.81
C ASP A 122 0.30 -7.72 -2.47
N PHE A 123 -0.02 -6.44 -2.55
CA PHE A 123 -0.47 -5.65 -1.41
C PHE A 123 -1.41 -4.53 -1.85
N GLY A 124 -2.25 -4.09 -0.93
CA GLY A 124 -3.28 -3.10 -1.14
C GLY A 124 -2.97 -1.81 -0.39
N MET A 125 -3.14 -0.68 -1.08
CA MET A 125 -3.09 0.66 -0.52
C MET A 125 -4.49 1.28 -0.48
N ALA A 126 -4.89 1.77 0.69
CA ALA A 126 -6.12 2.51 0.90
C ALA A 126 -5.79 3.94 1.34
N TYR A 127 -6.59 4.90 0.86
CA TYR A 127 -6.51 6.30 1.27
C TYR A 127 -7.87 6.72 1.81
N ASP A 128 -7.92 7.25 3.04
CA ASP A 128 -9.11 7.93 3.52
C ASP A 128 -9.10 9.36 3.00
N VAL A 129 -9.90 9.60 1.97
CA VAL A 129 -10.05 10.91 1.33
C VAL A 129 -11.47 11.41 1.55
N ARG A 130 -11.61 12.53 2.24
CA ARG A 130 -12.89 13.18 2.55
C ARG A 130 -12.90 14.55 1.90
N GLU A 131 -13.91 14.82 1.07
CA GLU A 131 -14.01 16.07 0.30
C GLU A 131 -12.74 16.38 -0.53
N GLY A 132 -12.04 15.32 -0.98
CA GLY A 132 -10.80 15.43 -1.74
C GLY A 132 -9.54 15.65 -0.92
N ILE A 133 -9.63 15.74 0.41
CA ILE A 133 -8.50 15.93 1.33
C ILE A 133 -8.12 14.59 1.98
N LEU A 134 -6.82 14.31 2.07
CA LEU A 134 -6.29 13.10 2.69
C LEU A 134 -6.33 13.21 4.23
N TYR A 135 -6.94 12.24 4.89
CA TYR A 135 -6.99 12.14 6.35
C TYR A 135 -6.18 10.97 6.89
N ASP A 136 -6.05 9.89 6.12
CA ASP A 136 -5.38 8.68 6.55
C ASP A 136 -4.88 7.87 5.34
N LEU A 137 -3.88 7.02 5.57
CA LEU A 137 -3.31 6.12 4.58
C LEU A 137 -3.01 4.76 5.23
N MET A 138 -3.36 3.68 4.54
CA MET A 138 -3.26 2.33 5.07
C MET A 138 -2.73 1.38 4.01
N ILE A 139 -1.95 0.39 4.45
CA ILE A 139 -1.47 -0.71 3.64
C ILE A 139 -1.91 -2.05 4.24
N CYS A 140 -2.33 -3.00 3.42
CA CYS A 140 -2.72 -4.34 3.89
C CYS A 140 -2.64 -5.39 2.78
N ASN A 141 -2.84 -6.67 3.14
CA ASN A 141 -2.95 -7.79 2.22
C ASN A 141 -4.38 -8.40 2.17
N SER A 142 -5.38 -7.68 2.70
CA SER A 142 -6.76 -8.16 2.78
C SER A 142 -7.68 -7.37 1.85
N PHE A 143 -7.78 -7.83 0.62
CA PHE A 143 -8.61 -7.27 -0.44
C PHE A 143 -9.17 -8.38 -1.32
N LEU A 144 -10.23 -8.06 -2.06
CA LEU A 144 -10.85 -9.01 -2.98
C LEU A 144 -9.90 -9.37 -4.12
N SER A 145 -9.83 -10.65 -4.43
CA SER A 145 -9.16 -11.17 -5.60
C SER A 145 -9.83 -10.67 -6.88
N LYS A 146 -9.12 -10.79 -8.01
CA LYS A 146 -9.67 -10.43 -9.33
C LYS A 146 -10.97 -11.17 -9.64
N ASN A 147 -11.07 -12.44 -9.24
CA ASN A 147 -12.27 -13.24 -9.48
C ASN A 147 -13.44 -12.76 -8.63
N GLU A 148 -13.22 -12.47 -7.36
CA GLU A 148 -14.26 -11.92 -6.48
C GLU A 148 -14.75 -10.54 -6.97
N MET A 149 -13.84 -9.70 -7.46
CA MET A 149 -14.21 -8.43 -8.10
C MET A 149 -15.08 -8.64 -9.35
N GLN A 150 -14.75 -9.63 -10.20
CA GLN A 150 -15.56 -9.97 -11.38
C GLN A 150 -16.95 -10.50 -11.01
N GLU A 151 -17.07 -11.29 -9.95
CA GLU A 151 -18.38 -11.76 -9.48
C GLU A 151 -19.24 -10.61 -8.96
N LEU A 152 -18.65 -9.62 -8.28
CA LEU A 152 -19.39 -8.42 -7.86
C LEU A 152 -19.87 -7.60 -9.06
N ASP A 153 -19.07 -7.47 -10.10
CA ASP A 153 -19.43 -6.71 -11.30
C ASP A 153 -20.57 -7.37 -12.10
N LYS A 154 -20.79 -8.69 -11.96
CA LYS A 154 -21.91 -9.41 -12.60
C LYS A 154 -23.26 -9.19 -11.91
N ILE A 155 -23.26 -8.68 -10.68
CA ILE A 155 -24.47 -8.48 -9.86
C ILE A 155 -25.08 -7.07 -10.09
N CYS A 156 -24.39 -6.20 -10.83
CA CYS A 156 -24.85 -4.87 -11.23
C CYS A 156 -25.20 -4.80 -12.72
#